data_AF-A0AAU3R263-F1
#
_entry.id   AF-A0AAU3R263-F1
#
_cell.length_a   1.000
_cell.length_b   1.000
_cell.length_c   1.000
_cell.angle_alpha   90.00
_cell.angle_beta   90.00
_cell.angle_gamma   90.00
#
_symmetry.space_group_name_H-M   'P 1'
#
loop_
_entity.id
_entity.type
_entity.pdbx_description
1 polymer ?
#
loop_
_entity_poly.entity_id
_entity_poly.type
_entity_poly.pdbx_seq_one_letter_code
_entity_poly.pdbx_strand_id
1 'polypeptide(L)'
;MYSVPGAAKQAPALGTFAERAWLTHVGAHNTLHHSLYNGSTWSGWGGDHLHWEVPSHVAMAPQGDRLWRVATINQQIHTSINGGVNGGNWVSQGTVGRWRSTHAPALANNTGTLHFFARGLDGTLWAGHYNGTFKEAHQIPGAKIEDAPAAASFNNKLHVMYRRQGLRSAAAVPQAPGRSGRGHRGGCTGRAPSHATYYAMAPRLLERLAAPHVARRLRQPLLDAQPSRRRDSPSRM
;
A
#
# COMPACT_ATOMS: atom_id res chain seq x y z
N MET A 1 26.23 15.15 14.20
CA MET A 1 25.52 14.73 12.98
C MET A 1 25.54 13.20 12.96
N TYR A 2 24.38 12.54 13.05
CA TYR A 2 24.33 11.07 12.99
C TYR A 2 24.30 10.65 11.52
N SER A 3 25.35 9.97 11.06
CA SER A 3 25.41 9.42 9.71
C SER A 3 24.43 8.26 9.57
N VAL A 4 23.76 8.17 8.42
CA VAL A 4 22.92 7.03 8.05
C VAL A 4 23.82 5.78 7.87
N PRO A 5 23.45 4.59 8.37
CA PRO A 5 24.24 3.38 8.19
C PRO A 5 24.26 2.97 6.72
N GLY A 6 25.46 2.88 6.16
CA GLY A 6 25.68 2.39 4.79
C GLY A 6 25.38 3.40 3.69
N ALA A 7 25.89 3.12 2.49
CA ALA A 7 25.56 3.88 1.29
C ALA A 7 24.15 3.51 0.82
N ALA A 8 23.20 4.42 1.06
CA ALA A 8 21.80 4.29 0.65
C ALA A 8 21.64 4.19 -0.87
N LYS A 9 20.93 3.18 -1.36
CA LYS A 9 20.47 3.14 -2.76
C LYS A 9 19.00 3.52 -2.92
N GLN A 10 18.23 3.49 -1.83
CA GLN A 10 16.79 3.69 -1.83
C GLN A 10 16.39 4.88 -0.95
N ALA A 11 15.26 5.51 -1.29
CA ALA A 11 14.66 6.54 -0.46
C ALA A 11 14.21 5.94 0.89
N PRO A 12 14.39 6.67 2.02
CA PRO A 12 13.91 6.21 3.30
C PRO A 12 12.37 6.26 3.39
N ALA A 13 11.82 5.45 4.28
CA ALA A 13 10.41 5.47 4.63
C ALA A 13 10.21 6.26 5.92
N LEU A 14 9.19 7.11 5.97
CA LEU A 14 8.80 7.87 7.16
C LEU A 14 7.34 7.56 7.53
N GLY A 15 7.07 7.43 8.81
CA GLY A 15 5.72 7.30 9.35
C GLY A 15 5.64 7.92 10.74
N THR A 16 4.47 8.37 11.16
CA THR A 16 4.27 8.92 12.51
C THR A 16 3.41 7.97 13.34
N PHE A 17 3.86 7.64 14.54
CA PHE A 17 3.15 6.78 15.48
C PHE A 17 3.55 7.09 16.92
N ALA A 18 2.57 7.11 17.83
CA ALA A 18 2.77 7.43 19.24
C ALA A 18 3.59 8.71 19.45
N GLU A 19 3.18 9.80 18.78
CA GLU A 19 3.80 11.14 18.84
C GLU A 19 5.28 11.20 18.42
N ARG A 20 5.73 10.18 17.66
CA ARG A 20 7.10 10.10 17.16
C ARG A 20 7.13 9.97 15.65
N ALA A 21 8.16 10.50 15.03
CA ALA A 21 8.49 10.17 13.65
C ALA A 21 9.39 8.93 13.64
N TRP A 22 8.99 7.93 12.88
CA TRP A 22 9.70 6.69 12.67
C TRP A 22 10.30 6.71 11.28
N LEU A 23 11.61 6.51 11.21
CA LEU A 23 12.37 6.42 9.97
C LEU A 23 12.82 4.98 9.79
N THR A 24 12.53 4.40 8.62
CA THR A 24 13.15 3.14 8.17
C THR A 24 14.03 3.43 6.97
N HIS A 25 15.25 2.90 7.01
CA HIS A 25 16.27 3.05 5.99
C HIS A 25 16.72 1.69 5.49
N VAL A 26 16.92 1.56 4.18
CA VAL A 26 17.53 0.37 3.56
C VAL A 26 19.03 0.65 3.41
N GLY A 27 19.83 0.01 4.26
CA GLY A 27 21.27 0.19 4.30
C GLY A 27 22.03 -0.73 3.35
N ALA A 28 23.32 -0.93 3.64
CA ALA A 28 24.16 -1.88 2.91
C ALA A 28 23.57 -3.31 2.99
N HIS A 29 23.78 -4.10 1.93
CA HIS A 29 23.25 -5.47 1.85
C HIS A 29 21.72 -5.56 1.97
N ASN A 30 20.99 -4.48 1.66
CA ASN A 30 19.53 -4.42 1.72
C ASN A 30 18.95 -4.64 3.13
N THR A 31 19.74 -4.45 4.19
CA THR A 31 19.25 -4.60 5.56
C THR A 31 18.49 -3.36 6.02
N LEU A 32 17.50 -3.57 6.88
CA LEU A 32 16.71 -2.47 7.43
C LEU A 32 17.34 -1.91 8.70
N HIS A 33 17.36 -0.58 8.76
CA HIS A 33 17.73 0.19 9.94
C HIS A 33 16.62 1.15 10.29
N HIS A 34 16.48 1.49 11.57
CA HIS A 34 15.48 2.43 12.02
C HIS A 34 16.03 3.47 13.00
N SER A 35 15.41 4.65 12.99
CA SER A 35 15.67 5.71 13.95
C SER A 35 14.34 6.41 14.30
N LEU A 36 14.23 6.87 15.55
CA LEU A 36 13.02 7.49 16.07
C LEU A 36 13.31 8.94 16.45
N TYR A 37 12.45 9.85 16.00
CA TYR A 37 12.45 11.24 16.40
C TYR A 37 11.44 11.47 17.51
N ASN A 38 11.88 12.04 18.63
CA ASN A 38 11.06 12.32 19.80
C ASN A 38 10.52 13.76 19.87
N GLY A 39 10.65 14.55 18.79
CA GLY A 39 10.31 15.97 18.78
C GLY A 39 11.50 16.90 19.04
N SER A 40 12.67 16.38 19.39
CA SER A 40 13.88 17.18 19.57
C SER A 40 15.11 16.53 18.94
N THR A 41 15.27 15.22 19.12
CA THR A 41 16.42 14.48 18.62
C THR A 41 16.01 13.16 17.98
N TRP A 42 16.83 12.72 17.02
CA TRP A 42 16.78 11.37 16.49
C TRP A 42 17.55 10.44 17.42
N SER A 43 17.03 9.23 17.61
CA SER A 43 17.78 8.15 18.26
C SER A 43 18.98 7.73 17.42
N GLY A 44 19.90 6.98 18.04
CA GLY A 44 20.84 6.17 17.27
C GLY A 44 20.11 5.17 16.36
N TRP A 45 20.86 4.58 15.43
CA TRP A 45 20.32 3.60 14.49
C TRP A 45 20.20 2.23 15.13
N GLY A 46 18.97 1.69 15.13
CA GLY A 46 18.69 0.30 15.48
C GLY A 46 18.71 -0.59 14.24
N GLY A 47 19.35 -1.75 14.33
CA GLY A 47 19.22 -2.81 13.32
C GLY A 47 17.86 -3.50 13.39
N ASP A 48 17.40 -4.02 12.25
CA ASP A 48 16.22 -4.87 12.20
C ASP A 48 16.56 -6.34 12.48
N HIS A 49 15.76 -7.01 13.32
CA HIS A 49 15.98 -8.40 13.73
C HIS A 49 15.13 -9.41 12.96
N LEU A 50 14.29 -8.97 12.01
CA LEU A 50 13.58 -9.89 11.10
C LEU A 50 14.50 -10.42 10.01
N HIS A 51 15.72 -9.91 9.89
CA HIS A 51 16.72 -10.29 8.89
C HIS A 51 16.17 -10.21 7.46
N TRP A 52 15.29 -9.25 7.22
CA TRP A 52 14.76 -8.98 5.89
C TRP A 52 15.83 -8.31 5.02
N GLU A 53 16.05 -8.90 3.84
CA GLU A 53 16.79 -8.27 2.75
C GLU A 53 15.81 -7.63 1.79
N VAL A 54 15.69 -6.30 1.83
CA VAL A 54 14.71 -5.54 1.06
C VAL A 54 15.38 -4.86 -0.12
N PRO A 55 15.31 -5.40 -1.35
CA PRO A 55 16.01 -4.83 -2.51
C PRO A 55 15.40 -3.52 -3.01
N SER A 56 14.23 -3.13 -2.51
CA SER A 56 13.47 -1.93 -2.90
C SER A 56 13.13 -1.08 -1.67
N HIS A 57 12.19 -0.13 -1.78
CA HIS A 57 11.76 0.71 -0.65
C HIS A 57 10.79 -0.01 0.31
N VAL A 58 10.49 0.65 1.41
CA VAL A 58 9.54 0.22 2.43
C VAL A 58 8.43 1.27 2.51
N ALA A 59 7.21 0.85 2.87
CA ALA A 59 6.12 1.76 3.23
C ALA A 59 5.75 1.60 4.69
N MET A 60 5.36 2.69 5.35
CA MET A 60 4.92 2.69 6.75
C MET A 60 3.66 3.53 6.94
N ALA A 61 2.76 3.08 7.80
CA ALA A 61 1.57 3.82 8.21
C ALA A 61 1.01 3.28 9.53
N PRO A 62 0.49 4.15 10.43
CA PRO A 62 -0.11 3.70 11.68
C PRO A 62 -1.47 3.03 11.45
N GLN A 63 -1.81 2.03 12.25
CA GLN A 63 -3.17 1.51 12.37
C GLN A 63 -3.37 0.97 13.78
N GLY A 64 -4.43 1.45 14.45
CA GLY A 64 -4.66 1.14 15.86
C GLY A 64 -3.48 1.57 16.73
N ASP A 65 -3.01 0.66 17.57
CA ASP A 65 -1.91 0.82 18.51
C ASP A 65 -0.55 0.36 17.94
N ARG A 66 -0.44 0.28 16.61
CA ARG A 66 0.77 -0.18 15.93
C ARG A 66 1.13 0.70 14.73
N LEU A 67 2.42 0.80 14.46
CA LEU A 67 2.97 1.22 13.18
C LEU A 67 3.17 -0.01 12.31
N TRP A 68 2.52 -0.02 11.15
CA TRP A 68 2.72 -1.05 10.15
C TRP A 68 3.84 -0.68 9.22
N ARG A 69 4.55 -1.70 8.76
CA ARG A 69 5.61 -1.64 7.78
C ARG A 69 5.41 -2.72 6.74
N VAL A 70 5.54 -2.36 5.47
CA VAL A 70 5.31 -3.26 4.34
C VAL A 70 6.47 -3.13 3.35
N ALA A 71 6.97 -4.27 2.88
CA ALA A 71 8.14 -4.36 2.01
C ALA A 71 7.93 -5.41 0.91
N THR A 72 8.58 -5.22 -0.24
CA THR A 72 8.64 -6.23 -1.30
C THR A 72 9.93 -7.03 -1.18
N ILE A 73 9.82 -8.34 -0.93
CA ILE A 73 10.95 -9.28 -0.77
C ILE A 73 10.64 -10.54 -1.57
N ASN A 74 11.58 -11.00 -2.40
CA ASN A 74 11.38 -12.17 -3.28
C ASN A 74 10.05 -12.13 -4.05
N GLN A 75 9.74 -10.92 -4.52
CA GLN A 75 8.49 -10.53 -5.14
C GLN A 75 7.23 -10.62 -4.29
N GLN A 76 7.28 -11.10 -3.05
CA GLN A 76 6.14 -11.13 -2.14
C GLN A 76 6.06 -9.84 -1.35
N ILE A 77 4.84 -9.49 -0.93
CA ILE A 77 4.64 -8.39 0.02
C ILE A 77 4.68 -8.95 1.43
N HIS A 78 5.70 -8.55 2.17
CA HIS A 78 5.87 -8.87 3.58
C HIS A 78 5.35 -7.73 4.44
N THR A 79 4.76 -8.10 5.58
CA THR A 79 4.15 -7.16 6.51
C THR A 79 4.73 -7.37 7.89
N SER A 80 4.92 -6.29 8.62
CA SER A 80 5.42 -6.30 9.99
C SER A 80 4.85 -5.13 10.78
N ILE A 81 4.78 -5.27 12.09
CA ILE A 81 4.39 -4.21 13.01
C ILE A 81 5.52 -3.90 13.98
N ASN A 82 5.58 -2.69 14.50
CA ASN A 82 6.47 -2.39 15.61
C ASN A 82 6.07 -3.18 16.86
N GLY A 83 7.04 -3.63 17.65
CA GLY A 83 6.79 -4.35 18.91
C GLY A 83 6.34 -3.44 20.07
N GLY A 84 6.38 -2.12 19.90
CA GLY A 84 5.96 -1.15 20.91
C GLY A 84 6.27 0.30 20.54
N VAL A 85 5.86 1.23 21.41
CA VAL A 85 5.93 2.69 21.17
C VAL A 85 7.35 3.27 21.19
N ASN A 86 8.33 2.57 21.78
CA ASN A 86 9.67 3.08 22.01
C ASN A 86 10.71 2.64 20.96
N GLY A 87 10.29 2.06 19.84
CA GLY A 87 11.23 1.44 18.91
C GLY A 87 11.53 -0.02 19.30
N GLY A 88 12.49 -0.62 18.62
CA GLY A 88 12.93 -1.99 18.90
C GLY A 88 12.37 -3.03 17.93
N ASN A 89 12.06 -4.21 18.48
CA ASN A 89 11.75 -5.41 17.71
C ASN A 89 10.52 -5.22 16.80
N TRP A 90 10.70 -5.35 15.48
CA TRP A 90 9.62 -5.55 14.51
C TRP A 90 9.06 -6.98 14.54
N VAL A 91 7.75 -7.16 14.53
CA VAL A 91 7.11 -8.48 14.52
C VAL A 91 6.55 -8.76 13.13
N SER A 92 7.01 -9.84 12.49
CA SER A 92 6.48 -10.29 11.21
C SER A 92 4.99 -10.65 11.33
N GLN A 93 4.19 -10.19 10.38
CA GLN A 93 2.76 -10.51 10.24
C GLN A 93 2.50 -11.41 9.01
N GLY A 94 3.57 -11.94 8.41
CA GLY A 94 3.50 -12.80 7.23
C GLY A 94 3.41 -12.02 5.90
N THR A 95 2.97 -12.71 4.86
CA THR A 95 2.88 -12.17 3.49
C THR A 95 1.44 -11.93 3.06
N VAL A 96 1.25 -10.97 2.15
CA VAL A 96 -0.07 -10.66 1.59
C VAL A 96 -0.38 -11.59 0.41
N GLY A 97 -1.02 -12.72 0.74
CA GLY A 97 -1.56 -13.66 -0.24
C GLY A 97 -0.56 -14.12 -1.31
N ARG A 98 -1.07 -14.41 -2.52
CA ARG A 98 -0.28 -14.87 -3.67
C ARG A 98 0.22 -13.74 -4.56
N TRP A 99 0.01 -12.49 -4.15
CA TRP A 99 0.33 -11.33 -4.97
C TRP A 99 1.85 -11.13 -5.12
N ARG A 100 2.27 -10.57 -6.27
CA ARG A 100 3.69 -10.40 -6.60
C ARG A 100 4.02 -9.02 -7.18
N SER A 101 5.17 -8.47 -6.77
CA SER A 101 5.73 -7.21 -7.26
C SER A 101 7.24 -7.23 -7.38
N THR A 102 7.80 -6.30 -8.13
CA THR A 102 9.23 -5.96 -8.05
C THR A 102 9.46 -4.52 -7.59
N HIS A 103 8.39 -3.77 -7.39
CA HIS A 103 8.43 -2.39 -6.95
C HIS A 103 7.95 -2.36 -5.52
N ALA A 104 8.35 -1.34 -4.78
CA ALA A 104 7.88 -1.28 -3.41
C ALA A 104 6.48 -0.69 -3.28
N PRO A 105 5.79 -1.07 -2.21
CA PRO A 105 4.39 -0.78 -2.02
C PRO A 105 4.20 0.68 -1.57
N ALA A 106 2.95 1.13 -1.61
CA ALA A 106 2.46 2.25 -0.83
C ALA A 106 1.52 1.75 0.26
N LEU A 107 1.46 2.46 1.38
CA LEU A 107 0.66 2.12 2.54
C LEU A 107 0.04 3.39 3.11
N ALA A 108 -1.26 3.37 3.40
CA ALA A 108 -1.95 4.48 4.05
C ALA A 108 -3.08 3.98 4.93
N ASN A 109 -3.27 4.61 6.09
CA ASN A 109 -4.46 4.43 6.89
C ASN A 109 -5.54 5.39 6.42
N ASN A 110 -6.75 4.90 6.20
CA ASN A 110 -7.93 5.72 6.00
C ASN A 110 -9.02 5.24 6.95
N THR A 111 -9.49 6.14 7.83
CA THR A 111 -10.60 5.88 8.75
C THR A 111 -10.47 4.56 9.53
N GLY A 112 -9.25 4.26 10.03
CA GLY A 112 -8.97 3.07 10.84
C GLY A 112 -8.66 1.80 10.03
N THR A 113 -8.80 1.84 8.70
CA THR A 113 -8.47 0.74 7.80
C THR A 113 -7.13 0.99 7.14
N LEU A 114 -6.22 0.03 7.20
CA LEU A 114 -4.93 0.11 6.51
C LEU A 114 -5.11 -0.37 5.07
N HIS A 115 -4.69 0.43 4.10
CA HIS A 115 -4.73 0.12 2.67
C HIS A 115 -3.32 0.05 2.13
N PHE A 116 -3.05 -0.96 1.30
CA PHE A 116 -1.81 -1.02 0.52
C PHE A 116 -2.10 -1.01 -0.97
N PHE A 117 -1.14 -0.47 -1.71
CA PHE A 117 -1.18 -0.39 -3.16
C PHE A 117 0.17 -0.79 -3.70
N ALA A 118 0.18 -1.58 -4.75
CA ALA A 118 1.45 -2.00 -5.31
C ALA A 118 1.31 -2.41 -6.78
N ARG A 119 2.44 -2.37 -7.50
CA ARG A 119 2.51 -2.66 -8.93
C ARG A 119 2.63 -4.16 -9.16
N GLY A 120 1.70 -4.75 -9.90
CA GLY A 120 1.78 -6.15 -10.32
C GLY A 120 2.93 -6.38 -11.30
N LEU A 121 3.37 -7.63 -11.45
CA LEU A 121 4.42 -7.99 -12.41
C LEU A 121 4.06 -7.60 -13.86
N ASP A 122 2.76 -7.59 -14.19
CA ASP A 122 2.21 -7.20 -15.48
C ASP A 122 1.97 -5.68 -15.63
N GLY A 123 2.41 -4.89 -14.65
CA GLY A 123 2.26 -3.44 -14.62
C GLY A 123 0.88 -2.95 -14.21
N THR A 124 -0.03 -3.80 -13.71
CA THR A 124 -1.32 -3.33 -13.17
C THR A 124 -1.18 -2.78 -11.76
N LEU A 125 -2.03 -1.83 -11.39
CA LEU A 125 -2.17 -1.40 -10.00
C LEU A 125 -3.05 -2.41 -9.26
N TRP A 126 -2.58 -2.87 -8.09
CA TRP A 126 -3.36 -3.70 -7.17
C TRP A 126 -3.58 -2.98 -5.86
N ALA A 127 -4.72 -3.25 -5.24
CA ALA A 127 -5.12 -2.71 -3.95
C ALA A 127 -5.58 -3.83 -3.02
N GLY A 128 -5.27 -3.69 -1.74
CA GLY A 128 -5.84 -4.50 -0.68
C GLY A 128 -5.93 -3.72 0.62
N HIS A 129 -6.61 -4.29 1.60
CA HIS A 129 -6.79 -3.64 2.90
C HIS A 129 -6.73 -4.65 4.04
N TYR A 130 -6.39 -4.15 5.23
CA TYR A 130 -6.37 -4.89 6.48
C TYR A 130 -7.68 -4.69 7.24
N ASN A 131 -8.39 -5.78 7.51
CA ASN A 131 -9.55 -5.81 8.40
C ASN A 131 -9.44 -7.02 9.33
N GLY A 132 -8.43 -7.00 10.21
CA GLY A 132 -8.04 -8.14 11.07
C GLY A 132 -7.11 -9.15 10.39
N THR A 133 -7.17 -9.26 9.07
CA THR A 133 -6.18 -9.93 8.22
C THR A 133 -6.02 -9.17 6.91
N PHE A 134 -4.87 -9.28 6.25
CA PHE A 134 -4.73 -8.77 4.89
C PHE A 134 -5.54 -9.65 3.94
N LYS A 135 -6.59 -9.07 3.35
CA LYS A 135 -7.38 -9.74 2.32
C LYS A 135 -6.56 -9.94 1.04
N GLU A 136 -7.04 -10.84 0.17
CA GLU A 136 -6.50 -10.95 -1.18
C GLU A 136 -6.59 -9.58 -1.88
N ALA A 137 -5.48 -9.18 -2.51
CA ALA A 137 -5.43 -7.97 -3.31
C ALA A 137 -6.33 -8.13 -4.54
N HIS A 138 -6.93 -7.05 -5.01
CA HIS A 138 -7.63 -6.99 -6.28
C HIS A 138 -6.98 -5.99 -7.22
N GLN A 139 -7.06 -6.28 -8.51
CA GLN A 139 -6.59 -5.37 -9.54
C GLN A 139 -7.51 -4.15 -9.62
N ILE A 140 -6.93 -2.97 -9.77
CA ILE A 140 -7.64 -1.75 -10.12
C ILE A 140 -7.84 -1.73 -11.65
N PRO A 141 -9.08 -1.82 -12.16
CA PRO A 141 -9.32 -1.92 -13.60
C PRO A 141 -8.80 -0.70 -14.36
N GLY A 142 -8.14 -0.94 -15.50
CA GLY A 142 -7.62 0.12 -16.39
C GLY A 142 -6.38 0.87 -15.89
N ALA A 143 -5.91 0.61 -14.66
CA ALA A 143 -4.71 1.24 -14.11
C ALA A 143 -3.45 0.43 -14.46
N LYS A 144 -2.80 0.78 -15.57
CA LYS A 144 -1.44 0.32 -15.90
C LYS A 144 -0.42 1.37 -15.48
N ILE A 145 0.58 0.97 -14.72
CA ILE A 145 1.51 1.86 -14.02
C ILE A 145 2.96 1.45 -14.30
N GLU A 146 3.85 2.44 -14.40
CA GLU A 146 5.27 2.24 -14.67
C GLU A 146 6.11 2.12 -13.41
N ASP A 147 5.81 2.92 -12.39
CA ASP A 147 6.58 2.97 -11.13
C ASP A 147 5.77 2.47 -9.93
N ALA A 148 6.40 2.50 -8.76
CA ALA A 148 5.72 2.33 -7.49
C ALA A 148 4.63 3.40 -7.31
N PRO A 149 3.45 3.04 -6.77
CA PRO A 149 2.43 4.00 -6.42
C PRO A 149 2.84 4.80 -5.17
N ALA A 150 2.14 5.90 -4.94
CA ALA A 150 2.11 6.63 -3.67
C ALA A 150 0.67 6.73 -3.17
N ALA A 151 0.45 6.67 -1.85
CA ALA A 151 -0.89 6.73 -1.27
C ALA A 151 -0.93 7.65 -0.05
N ALA A 152 -2.04 8.37 0.12
CA ALA A 152 -2.28 9.23 1.27
C ALA A 152 -3.78 9.28 1.61
N SER A 153 -4.10 9.43 2.90
CA SER A 153 -5.46 9.77 3.31
C SER A 153 -5.58 11.28 3.48
N PHE A 154 -6.67 11.85 2.98
CA PHE A 154 -7.02 13.26 3.13
C PHE A 154 -8.55 13.40 3.15
N ASN A 155 -9.08 14.10 4.15
CA ASN A 155 -10.53 14.31 4.32
C ASN A 155 -11.36 13.02 4.21
N ASN A 156 -10.96 11.97 4.93
CA ASN A 156 -11.58 10.64 4.95
C ASN A 156 -11.61 9.93 3.58
N LYS A 157 -10.80 10.40 2.63
CA LYS A 157 -10.66 9.80 1.30
C LYS A 157 -9.23 9.31 1.13
N LEU A 158 -9.13 8.19 0.43
CA LEU A 158 -7.86 7.60 0.04
C LEU A 158 -7.50 8.08 -1.36
N HIS A 159 -6.33 8.72 -1.47
CA HIS A 159 -5.77 9.21 -2.71
C HIS A 159 -4.55 8.36 -3.08
N VAL A 160 -4.50 7.89 -4.32
CA VAL A 160 -3.39 7.07 -4.84
C VAL A 160 -2.89 7.71 -6.11
N MET A 161 -1.59 8.01 -6.18
CA MET A 161 -0.94 8.57 -7.35
C MET A 161 0.02 7.54 -7.94
N TYR A 162 0.13 7.53 -9.26
CA TYR A 162 1.03 6.65 -9.99
C TYR A 162 1.38 7.25 -11.35
N ARG A 163 2.56 6.92 -11.86
CA ARG A 163 2.88 7.21 -13.27
C ARG A 163 2.23 6.15 -14.15
N ARG A 164 1.30 6.57 -15.00
CA ARG A 164 0.62 5.69 -15.95
C ARG A 164 1.62 5.16 -16.97
N GLN A 165 1.49 3.89 -17.32
CA GLN A 165 2.23 3.34 -18.45
C GLN A 165 1.81 4.06 -19.73
N GLY A 166 2.78 4.70 -20.40
CA GLY A 166 2.48 5.46 -21.60
C GLY A 166 1.79 4.57 -22.63
N LEU A 167 0.63 4.99 -23.13
CA LEU A 167 0.26 4.61 -24.49
C LEU A 167 1.35 5.23 -25.36
N ARG A 168 2.30 4.44 -25.86
CA ARG A 168 3.24 4.94 -26.85
C ARG A 168 2.41 5.59 -27.94
N SER A 169 2.49 6.91 -28.08
CA SER A 169 1.91 7.59 -29.22
C SER A 169 2.60 7.00 -30.44
N ALA A 170 1.90 6.15 -31.17
CA ALA A 170 2.26 5.80 -32.53
C ALA A 170 1.99 7.04 -33.41
N ALA A 171 2.75 8.11 -33.20
CA ALA A 171 2.87 9.18 -34.17
C ALA A 171 4.00 8.76 -35.11
N ALA A 172 3.66 7.91 -36.09
CA ALA A 172 4.45 7.85 -37.30
C ALA A 172 4.33 9.23 -37.96
N VAL A 173 5.33 10.09 -37.76
CA VAL A 173 5.49 11.28 -38.59
C VAL A 173 5.93 10.74 -39.96
N PRO A 174 5.16 10.95 -41.05
CA PRO A 174 5.66 10.67 -42.38
C PRO A 174 6.88 11.57 -42.59
N GLN A 175 8.07 10.99 -42.78
CA GLN A 175 9.23 11.75 -43.21
C GLN A 175 8.95 12.23 -44.64
N ALA A 176 8.63 13.51 -44.80
CA ALA A 176 8.76 14.16 -46.08
C ALA A 176 10.27 14.30 -46.40
N PRO A 177 10.70 14.05 -47.65
CA PRO A 177 12.11 14.03 -47.98
C PRO A 177 12.68 15.45 -48.08
N GLY A 178 13.81 15.66 -47.38
CA GLY A 178 14.85 16.61 -47.75
C GLY A 178 14.68 18.06 -47.31
N ARG A 179 15.49 18.51 -46.35
CA ARG A 179 16.46 19.60 -46.58
C ARG A 179 17.47 19.71 -45.44
N SER A 180 18.74 19.77 -45.84
CA SER A 180 19.92 20.04 -45.01
C SER A 180 19.97 21.51 -44.56
N GLY A 181 20.43 21.72 -43.33
CA GLY A 181 20.74 23.06 -42.81
C GLY A 181 21.41 22.99 -41.43
N ARG A 182 22.74 23.16 -41.39
CA ARG A 182 23.54 23.29 -40.17
C ARG A 182 23.14 24.53 -39.37
N GLY A 183 22.99 24.37 -38.06
CA GLY A 183 22.95 25.45 -37.09
C GLY A 183 23.19 24.90 -35.68
N HIS A 184 24.45 24.85 -35.24
CA HIS A 184 24.80 24.60 -33.84
C HIS A 184 24.57 25.88 -33.03
N ARG A 185 23.51 25.88 -32.20
CA ARG A 185 23.43 26.66 -30.97
C ARG A 185 22.99 25.71 -29.87
N GLY A 186 23.80 25.60 -28.82
CA GLY A 186 23.55 24.73 -27.68
C GLY A 186 22.28 25.15 -26.95
N GLY A 187 21.20 24.42 -27.22
CA GLY A 187 20.01 24.36 -26.38
C GLY A 187 20.03 23.04 -25.64
N CYS A 188 19.71 23.05 -24.35
CA CYS A 188 19.48 21.86 -23.56
C CYS A 188 18.35 21.03 -24.18
N THR A 189 18.65 20.12 -25.11
CA THR A 189 17.69 19.12 -25.60
C THR A 189 17.66 17.94 -24.62
N GLY A 190 17.28 18.23 -23.38
CA GLY A 190 16.74 17.23 -22.48
C GLY A 190 15.27 17.06 -22.84
N ARG A 191 14.97 16.04 -23.64
CA ARG A 191 13.62 15.58 -23.97
C ARG A 191 12.75 15.61 -22.70
N ALA A 192 11.75 16.48 -22.68
CA ALA A 192 10.80 16.56 -21.57
C ALA A 192 10.23 15.16 -21.29
N PRO A 193 10.25 14.67 -20.03
CA PRO A 193 9.61 13.40 -19.72
C PRO A 193 8.13 13.50 -20.05
N SER A 194 7.66 12.54 -20.84
CA SER A 194 6.28 12.37 -21.25
C SER A 194 5.34 12.36 -20.04
N HIS A 195 4.42 13.33 -19.98
CA HIS A 195 3.19 13.39 -19.18
C HIS A 195 3.10 12.42 -17.99
N ALA A 196 3.50 12.89 -16.80
CA ALA A 196 2.99 12.32 -15.57
C ALA A 196 1.53 12.77 -15.41
N THR A 197 0.57 11.95 -15.86
CA THR A 197 -0.85 12.20 -15.55
C THR A 197 -1.16 11.62 -14.18
N TYR A 198 -1.41 12.51 -13.22
CA TYR A 198 -1.77 12.19 -11.84
C TYR A 198 -3.29 11.95 -11.76
N TYR A 199 -3.71 10.79 -11.26
CA TYR A 199 -5.13 10.47 -11.07
C TYR A 199 -5.42 10.27 -9.59
N ALA A 200 -6.24 11.11 -8.98
CA ALA A 200 -6.84 10.80 -7.69
C ALA A 200 -8.01 9.84 -7.93
N MET A 201 -7.93 8.62 -7.39
CA MET A 201 -9.06 7.70 -7.46
C MET A 201 -10.18 8.18 -6.54
N ALA A 202 -11.36 8.48 -7.11
CA ALA A 202 -12.52 8.86 -6.32
C ALA A 202 -13.10 7.64 -5.55
N PRO A 203 -13.60 7.81 -4.31
CA PRO A 203 -13.99 6.71 -3.41
C PRO A 203 -14.99 5.69 -3.98
N ARG A 204 -15.83 6.11 -4.94
CA ARG A 204 -16.95 5.30 -5.45
C ARG A 204 -16.54 4.00 -6.15
N LEU A 205 -15.31 3.87 -6.65
CA LEU A 205 -14.85 2.62 -7.27
C LEU A 205 -14.34 1.60 -6.23
N LEU A 206 -13.74 2.07 -5.13
CA LEU A 206 -13.29 1.22 -4.01
C LEU A 206 -14.48 0.70 -3.20
N GLU A 207 -15.51 1.51 -2.98
CA GLU A 207 -16.72 1.11 -2.25
C GLU A 207 -17.56 0.05 -3.01
N ARG A 208 -17.59 0.10 -4.35
CA ARG A 208 -18.30 -0.92 -5.15
C ARG A 208 -17.61 -2.27 -5.20
N LEU A 209 -16.29 -2.32 -4.98
CA LEU A 209 -15.51 -3.56 -4.97
C LEU A 209 -15.36 -4.17 -3.55
N ALA A 210 -15.72 -3.41 -2.51
CA ALA A 210 -15.62 -3.83 -1.11
C ALA A 210 -16.99 -4.15 -0.45
N ALA A 211 -18.10 -4.04 -1.17
CA ALA A 211 -19.41 -4.37 -0.61
C ALA A 211 -19.51 -5.90 -0.37
N PRO A 212 -19.62 -6.39 0.88
CA PRO A 212 -20.06 -7.76 1.09
C PRO A 212 -21.47 -7.90 0.52
N HIS A 213 -21.77 -9.05 -0.10
CA HIS A 213 -23.13 -9.42 -0.44
C HIS A 213 -24.00 -9.25 0.81
N VAL A 214 -24.78 -8.17 0.86
CA VAL A 214 -25.91 -8.06 1.78
C VAL A 214 -26.85 -9.16 1.31
N ALA A 215 -26.85 -10.27 2.03
CA ALA A 215 -27.84 -11.31 1.88
C ALA A 215 -29.21 -10.62 1.98
N ARG A 216 -29.89 -10.57 0.84
CA ARG A 216 -31.27 -10.14 0.70
C ARG A 216 -32.08 -11.04 1.62
N ARG A 217 -32.32 -10.58 2.85
CA ARG A 217 -33.22 -11.22 3.80
C ARG A 217 -34.61 -11.16 3.16
N LEU A 218 -35.00 -12.26 2.50
CA LEU A 218 -36.35 -12.47 2.03
C LEU A 218 -37.24 -12.35 3.27
N ARG A 219 -38.09 -11.32 3.30
CA ARG A 219 -39.22 -11.25 4.23
C ARG A 219 -40.13 -12.44 3.91
N GLN A 220 -40.14 -13.45 4.77
CA GLN A 220 -41.28 -14.35 4.87
C GLN A 220 -42.31 -13.70 5.81
N PRO A 221 -43.60 -13.68 5.43
CA PRO A 221 -44.64 -13.10 6.27
C PRO A 221 -44.91 -13.99 7.49
N LEU A 222 -45.09 -13.30 8.62
CA LEU A 222 -45.58 -13.82 9.89
C LEU A 222 -46.97 -14.44 9.67
N LEU A 223 -47.11 -15.74 9.93
CA LEU A 223 -48.42 -16.37 10.13
C LEU A 223 -48.53 -16.74 11.62
N ASP A 224 -49.31 -15.94 12.33
CA ASP A 224 -49.86 -16.28 13.64
C ASP A 224 -50.99 -17.29 13.47
N ALA A 225 -50.97 -18.40 14.22
CA ALA A 225 -52.18 -19.12 14.65
C ALA A 225 -51.91 -20.12 15.79
N GLN A 226 -52.16 -19.64 17.02
CA GLN A 226 -52.89 -20.26 18.14
C GLN A 226 -52.39 -21.58 18.80
N PRO A 227 -52.24 -21.60 20.15
CA PRO A 227 -52.00 -22.81 20.93
C PRO A 227 -53.32 -23.49 21.31
N SER A 228 -53.40 -24.83 21.26
CA SER A 228 -54.54 -25.51 21.88
C SER A 228 -54.16 -26.84 22.54
N ARG A 229 -54.60 -26.91 23.81
CA ARG A 229 -55.00 -28.08 24.61
C ARG A 229 -53.94 -28.85 25.41
N ARG A 230 -53.97 -28.52 26.71
CA ARG A 230 -54.02 -29.41 27.88
C ARG A 230 -54.19 -30.90 27.56
N ARG A 231 -53.35 -31.74 28.16
CA ARG A 231 -53.77 -33.00 28.80
C ARG A 231 -52.98 -33.22 30.08
N ASP A 232 -53.70 -33.81 31.01
CA ASP A 232 -53.44 -33.91 32.44
C ASP A 232 -52.35 -34.94 32.79
N SER A 233 -51.77 -34.76 33.98
CA SER A 233 -51.02 -35.79 34.71
C SER A 233 -51.93 -36.96 35.08
N PRO A 234 -51.35 -38.14 35.40
CA PRO A 234 -51.22 -38.43 36.83
C PRO A 234 -49.94 -39.19 37.22
N SER A 235 -49.57 -38.99 38.49
CA SER A 235 -48.63 -39.77 39.28
C SER A 235 -49.10 -41.24 39.46
N ARG A 236 -48.17 -42.20 39.50
CA ARG A 236 -48.04 -43.20 40.60
C ARG A 236 -46.92 -44.22 40.37
N MET A 237 -46.29 -44.53 41.51
CA MET A 237 -45.48 -45.69 41.91
C MET A 237 -44.08 -45.84 41.30
#